data_AF-A0A958QRZ5-F1
#
_entry.id   AF-A0A958QRZ5-F1
#
_cell.length_a   1.000
_cell.length_b   1.000
_cell.length_c   1.000
_cell.angle_alpha   90.00
_cell.angle_beta   90.00
_cell.angle_gamma   90.00
#
_symmetry.space_group_name_H-M   'P 1'
#
loop_
_entity.id
_entity.type
_entity.pdbx_description
1 polymer ?
#
loop_
_entity_poly.entity_id
_entity_poly.type
_entity_poly.pdbx_seq_one_letter_code
_entity_poly.pdbx_strand_id
1 'polypeptide(L)'
;MRFRFSKDPTRDGYLRGILALLVLLFVTRLPYLGSYTWINEDLSLELLARTSVQKHGLWYWFFHSYGPKVLRPFQLLGMYGDYLLFGTNLTGRYLHSLVVLFLGLALILAVVQRMVPGILAFFVVAPLALSRGLAEPLFWLSDRHDLYLLMFFGASLFCAEKFLLPFQDKGYTARWGVLLVLCWWGSFFSNEKGLVVPLLSLLLASAFRGSSWKMSLLAGVAAAVVSWVLYFALRLSAVGTFIGGYDDSIFPFSG
;
A
#
# COMPACT_ATOMS: atom_id res chain seq x y z
N MET A 1 -2.79 13.57 -46.21
CA MET A 1 -3.55 12.73 -45.25
C MET A 1 -2.80 12.67 -43.93
N ARG A 2 -3.53 12.73 -42.81
CA ARG A 2 -3.05 13.05 -41.46
C ARG A 2 -2.23 11.93 -40.81
N PHE A 3 -1.10 12.28 -40.21
CA PHE A 3 -0.62 11.65 -38.98
C PHE A 3 -0.20 12.75 -38.00
N ARG A 4 -1.11 13.16 -37.12
CA ARG A 4 -0.75 13.87 -35.89
C ARG A 4 -0.97 12.89 -34.74
N PHE A 5 0.10 12.19 -34.37
CA PHE A 5 0.22 11.62 -33.03
C PHE A 5 0.28 12.81 -32.06
N SER A 6 -0.88 13.23 -31.58
CA SER A 6 -0.98 14.04 -30.38
C SER A 6 -0.45 13.17 -29.22
N LYS A 7 0.85 13.25 -28.93
CA LYS A 7 1.41 12.67 -27.70
C LYS A 7 0.68 13.35 -26.55
N ASP A 8 -0.17 12.60 -25.86
CA ASP A 8 -0.80 13.08 -24.64
C ASP A 8 0.33 13.32 -23.61
N PRO A 9 0.67 14.58 -23.30
CA PRO A 9 1.81 14.90 -22.44
C PRO A 9 1.65 14.33 -21.03
N THR A 10 0.41 13.97 -20.64
CA THR A 10 0.10 13.33 -19.36
C THR A 10 0.62 11.89 -19.31
N ARG A 11 0.54 11.14 -20.41
CA ARG A 11 0.98 9.73 -20.49
C ARG A 11 2.50 9.60 -20.42
N ASP A 12 3.21 10.48 -21.12
CA ASP A 12 4.69 10.50 -21.10
C ASP A 12 5.21 10.92 -19.72
N GLY A 13 4.52 11.83 -19.03
CA GLY A 13 4.79 12.19 -17.64
C GLY A 13 4.59 11.04 -16.66
N TYR A 14 3.52 10.25 -16.84
CA TYR A 14 3.26 9.05 -16.04
C TYR A 14 4.35 8.01 -16.14
N LEU A 15 4.72 7.63 -17.36
CA LEU A 15 5.76 6.62 -17.58
C LEU A 15 7.09 7.06 -16.97
N ARG A 16 7.49 8.33 -17.14
CA ARG A 16 8.70 8.87 -16.52
C ARG A 16 8.64 8.84 -14.99
N GLY A 17 7.50 9.21 -14.41
CA GLY A 17 7.29 9.17 -12.96
C GLY A 17 7.33 7.75 -12.40
N ILE A 18 6.71 6.79 -13.09
CA ILE A 18 6.75 5.36 -12.77
C ILE A 18 8.18 4.82 -12.80
N LEU A 19 8.92 5.11 -13.87
CA LEU A 19 10.31 4.68 -14.02
C LEU A 19 11.20 5.30 -12.93
N ALA A 20 11.02 6.60 -12.65
CA ALA A 20 11.74 7.27 -11.57
C ALA A 20 11.42 6.66 -10.20
N LEU A 21 10.16 6.32 -9.94
CA LEU A 21 9.73 5.66 -8.71
C LEU A 21 10.33 4.24 -8.58
N LEU A 22 10.34 3.47 -9.67
CA LEU A 22 11.02 2.17 -9.71
C LEU A 22 12.50 2.31 -9.38
N VAL A 23 13.22 3.18 -10.10
CA VAL A 23 14.64 3.41 -9.85
C VAL A 23 14.88 3.86 -8.41
N LEU A 24 14.06 4.77 -7.88
CA LEU A 24 14.16 5.23 -6.50
C LEU A 24 14.01 4.09 -5.50
N LEU A 25 12.97 3.26 -5.65
CA LEU A 25 12.74 2.12 -4.77
C LEU A 25 13.86 1.08 -4.88
N PHE A 26 14.33 0.78 -6.09
CA PHE A 26 15.45 -0.13 -6.29
C PHE A 26 16.73 0.39 -5.64
N VAL A 27 17.13 1.63 -5.91
CA VAL A 27 18.37 2.21 -5.33
C VAL A 27 18.29 2.29 -3.81
N THR A 28 17.12 2.62 -3.25
CA THR A 28 16.99 2.88 -1.81
C THR A 28 16.59 1.66 -0.99
N ARG A 29 16.01 0.62 -1.59
CA ARG A 29 15.46 -0.55 -0.87
C ARG A 29 16.11 -1.87 -1.28
N LEU A 30 16.55 -2.01 -2.53
CA LEU A 30 17.19 -3.26 -3.01
C LEU A 30 18.46 -3.63 -2.21
N PRO A 31 19.35 -2.68 -1.80
CA PRO A 31 20.54 -3.04 -1.03
C PRO A 31 20.24 -3.72 0.31
N TYR A 32 19.02 -3.57 0.81
CA TYR A 32 18.57 -4.16 2.07
C TYR A 32 17.85 -5.50 1.89
N LEU A 33 17.56 -5.91 0.63
CA LEU A 33 17.01 -7.23 0.31
C LEU A 33 18.09 -8.31 0.54
N GLY A 34 18.23 -8.76 1.78
CA GLY A 34 19.19 -9.80 2.16
C GLY A 34 20.08 -9.43 3.35
N SER A 35 20.07 -8.18 3.81
CA SER A 35 20.77 -7.79 5.04
C SER A 35 20.04 -8.24 6.31
N TYR A 36 18.77 -8.63 6.20
CA TYR A 36 17.88 -8.94 7.32
C TYR A 36 17.62 -10.45 7.54
N THR A 37 18.46 -11.33 7.00
CA THR A 37 18.32 -12.80 7.14
C THR A 37 18.39 -13.31 8.60
N TRP A 38 18.63 -12.45 9.59
CA TRP A 38 18.94 -12.81 10.97
C TRP A 38 17.93 -12.34 12.03
N ILE A 39 16.88 -11.57 11.67
CA ILE A 39 15.87 -11.14 12.66
C ILE A 39 14.82 -12.25 12.83
N ASN A 40 15.06 -13.08 13.84
CA ASN A 40 14.51 -14.42 14.10
C ASN A 40 13.05 -14.52 14.57
N GLU A 41 12.20 -13.49 14.47
CA GLU A 41 10.78 -13.62 14.87
C GLU A 41 9.87 -14.15 13.75
N ASP A 42 10.25 -13.95 12.48
CA ASP A 42 9.46 -14.33 11.30
C ASP A 42 9.55 -15.84 10.96
N LEU A 43 10.45 -16.60 11.61
CA LEU A 43 10.57 -18.04 11.43
C LEU A 43 9.29 -18.77 11.89
N SER A 44 8.61 -18.22 12.90
CA SER A 44 7.31 -18.73 13.39
C SER A 44 6.24 -18.61 12.31
N LEU A 45 6.15 -17.45 11.63
CA LEU A 45 5.23 -17.17 10.53
C LEU A 45 5.53 -18.02 9.30
N GLU A 46 6.82 -18.23 9.01
CA GLU A 46 7.28 -19.14 7.97
C GLU A 46 6.89 -20.59 8.25
N LEU A 47 7.13 -21.09 9.46
CA LEU A 47 6.72 -22.44 9.85
C LEU A 47 5.21 -22.61 9.72
N LEU A 48 4.45 -21.56 10.06
CA LEU A 48 3.00 -21.51 9.99
C LEU A 48 2.48 -21.47 8.53
N ALA A 49 3.17 -20.76 7.63
CA ALA A 49 2.86 -20.77 6.20
C ALA A 49 3.22 -22.11 5.54
N ARG A 50 4.37 -22.70 5.91
CA ARG A 50 4.80 -24.01 5.43
C ARG A 50 3.83 -25.11 5.86
N THR A 51 3.43 -25.12 7.13
CA THR A 51 2.48 -26.11 7.66
C THR A 51 1.09 -25.96 7.05
N SER A 52 0.66 -24.75 6.71
CA SER A 52 -0.65 -24.54 6.05
C SER A 52 -0.68 -25.12 4.65
N VAL A 53 0.37 -24.89 3.85
CA VAL A 53 0.49 -25.44 2.50
C VAL A 53 0.59 -26.96 2.54
N GLN A 54 1.31 -27.51 3.53
CA GLN A 54 1.62 -28.94 3.58
C GLN A 54 0.55 -29.81 4.26
N LYS A 55 -0.23 -29.29 5.22
CA LYS A 55 -1.08 -30.13 6.09
C LYS A 55 -2.57 -29.81 6.12
N HIS A 56 -2.97 -28.53 6.09
CA HIS A 56 -4.34 -28.16 6.48
C HIS A 56 -5.08 -27.20 5.54
N GLY A 57 -4.41 -26.68 4.51
CA GLY A 57 -5.01 -25.74 3.56
C GLY A 57 -5.28 -24.35 4.15
N LEU A 58 -5.69 -23.42 3.29
CA LEU A 58 -5.83 -22.00 3.61
C LEU A 58 -6.97 -21.71 4.61
N TRP A 59 -8.03 -22.53 4.58
CA TRP A 59 -9.22 -22.38 5.44
C TRP A 59 -8.96 -22.72 6.91
N TYR A 60 -8.14 -23.74 7.19
CA TYR A 60 -7.78 -24.10 8.56
C TYR A 60 -7.18 -22.89 9.30
N TRP A 61 -6.39 -22.10 8.57
CA TRP A 61 -5.70 -20.90 9.05
C TRP A 61 -6.63 -19.76 9.47
N PHE A 62 -7.66 -19.48 8.65
CA PHE A 62 -8.63 -18.42 8.94
C PHE A 62 -9.36 -18.64 10.27
N PHE A 63 -9.50 -19.91 10.69
CA PHE A 63 -10.27 -20.28 11.88
C PHE A 63 -9.42 -20.71 13.08
N HIS A 64 -8.13 -21.05 12.90
CA HIS A 64 -7.29 -21.65 13.96
C HIS A 64 -6.08 -20.81 14.38
N SER A 65 -5.89 -19.63 13.79
CA SER A 65 -4.83 -18.71 14.22
C SER A 65 -5.24 -17.91 15.45
N TYR A 66 -5.37 -18.61 16.58
CA TYR A 66 -5.52 -18.05 17.92
C TYR A 66 -4.16 -18.09 18.63
N GLY A 67 -3.34 -17.08 18.36
CA GLY A 67 -2.12 -16.75 19.12
C GLY A 67 -2.02 -15.24 19.33
N PRO A 68 -1.16 -14.75 20.24
CA PRO A 68 -1.11 -13.34 20.65
C PRO A 68 -0.78 -12.33 19.53
N LYS A 69 -0.32 -12.81 18.36
CA LYS A 69 -0.19 -11.99 17.15
C LYS A 69 -1.36 -12.31 16.19
N VAL A 70 -2.41 -11.50 16.24
CA VAL A 70 -3.55 -11.61 15.30
C VAL A 70 -3.08 -11.26 13.90
N LEU A 71 -2.72 -12.27 13.11
CA LEU A 71 -2.26 -12.07 11.74
C LEU A 71 -3.45 -11.78 10.83
N ARG A 72 -3.27 -10.79 9.97
CA ARG A 72 -4.37 -10.22 9.18
C ARG A 72 -4.59 -11.01 7.89
N PRO A 73 -5.84 -11.22 7.44
CA PRO A 73 -6.14 -12.02 6.26
C PRO A 73 -5.24 -11.77 5.02
N PHE A 74 -5.02 -10.51 4.64
CA PHE A 74 -4.19 -10.22 3.45
C PHE A 74 -2.70 -10.46 3.66
N GLN A 75 -2.20 -10.29 4.89
CA GLN A 75 -0.84 -10.64 5.24
C GLN A 75 -0.61 -12.15 5.06
N LEU A 76 -1.59 -12.96 5.45
CA LEU A 76 -1.55 -14.42 5.35
C LEU A 76 -1.64 -14.90 3.92
N LEU A 77 -2.56 -14.34 3.14
CA LEU A 77 -2.62 -14.58 1.70
C LEU A 77 -1.29 -14.22 1.03
N GLY A 78 -0.69 -13.10 1.44
CA GLY A 78 0.64 -12.68 0.98
C GLY A 78 1.74 -13.69 1.30
N MET A 79 1.82 -14.16 2.54
CA MET A 79 2.81 -15.17 2.98
C MET A 79 2.60 -16.53 2.31
N TYR A 80 1.33 -16.93 2.14
CA TYR A 80 0.98 -18.16 1.42
C TYR A 80 1.41 -18.06 -0.05
N GLY A 81 1.09 -16.96 -0.72
CA GLY A 81 1.50 -16.68 -2.10
C GLY A 81 3.02 -16.65 -2.24
N ASP A 82 3.73 -16.03 -1.29
CA ASP A 82 5.19 -16.04 -1.23
C ASP A 82 5.77 -17.44 -1.16
N TYR A 83 5.20 -18.30 -0.32
CA TYR A 83 5.68 -19.67 -0.20
C TYR A 83 5.44 -20.45 -1.51
N LEU A 84 4.31 -20.25 -2.17
CA LEU A 84 4.04 -20.90 -3.45
C LEU A 84 4.99 -20.41 -4.57
N LEU A 85 5.33 -19.13 -4.58
CA LEU A 85 6.17 -18.52 -5.62
C LEU A 85 7.67 -18.69 -5.38
N PHE A 86 8.10 -18.60 -4.12
CA PHE A 86 9.51 -18.48 -3.74
C PHE A 86 9.95 -19.56 -2.73
N GLY A 87 9.03 -20.38 -2.22
CA GLY A 87 9.33 -21.39 -1.20
C GLY A 87 9.90 -20.76 0.08
N THR A 88 11.07 -21.23 0.49
CA THR A 88 11.83 -20.71 1.65
C THR A 88 12.81 -19.59 1.28
N ASN A 89 12.79 -19.11 0.02
CA ASN A 89 13.68 -18.03 -0.40
C ASN A 89 13.19 -16.68 0.14
N LEU A 90 13.84 -16.18 1.19
CA LEU A 90 13.54 -14.90 1.84
C LEU A 90 13.65 -13.70 0.89
N THR A 91 14.61 -13.70 -0.04
CA THR A 91 14.78 -12.60 -1.00
C THR A 91 13.54 -12.42 -1.87
N GLY A 92 12.89 -13.51 -2.27
CA GLY A 92 11.63 -13.46 -3.03
C GLY A 92 10.48 -12.83 -2.25
N ARG A 93 10.38 -13.13 -0.95
CA ARG A 93 9.35 -12.56 -0.07
C ARG A 93 9.52 -11.05 0.09
N TYR A 94 10.75 -10.59 0.29
CA TYR A 94 11.03 -9.16 0.38
C TYR A 94 10.81 -8.45 -0.97
N LEU A 95 11.09 -9.12 -2.09
CA LEU A 95 10.75 -8.61 -3.41
C LEU A 95 9.23 -8.43 -3.57
N HIS A 96 8.41 -9.36 -3.07
CA HIS A 96 6.95 -9.18 -3.07
C HIS A 96 6.52 -7.97 -2.23
N SER A 97 7.08 -7.77 -1.04
CA SER A 97 6.83 -6.54 -0.24
C SER A 97 7.14 -5.28 -1.06
N LEU A 98 8.27 -5.26 -1.76
CA LEU A 98 8.68 -4.14 -2.62
C LEU A 98 7.69 -3.91 -3.78
N VAL A 99 7.18 -4.98 -4.38
CA VAL A 99 6.15 -4.91 -5.43
C VAL A 99 4.85 -4.32 -4.89
N VAL A 100 4.38 -4.75 -3.70
CA VAL A 100 3.16 -4.22 -3.08
C VAL A 100 3.31 -2.72 -2.78
N LEU A 101 4.46 -2.31 -2.22
CA LEU A 101 4.77 -0.91 -2.00
C LEU A 101 4.75 -0.11 -3.31
N PHE A 102 5.42 -0.62 -4.34
CA PHE A 102 5.47 0.02 -5.65
C PHE A 102 4.07 0.20 -6.25
N LEU A 103 3.21 -0.82 -6.19
CA LEU A 103 1.84 -0.75 -6.69
C LEU A 103 1.03 0.33 -5.97
N GLY A 104 1.11 0.40 -4.64
CA GLY A 104 0.43 1.43 -3.86
C GLY A 104 0.89 2.85 -4.24
N LEU A 105 2.19 3.08 -4.32
CA LEU A 105 2.76 4.37 -4.69
C LEU A 105 2.49 4.75 -6.15
N ALA A 106 2.49 3.77 -7.07
CA ALA A 106 2.16 3.98 -8.48
C ALA A 106 0.70 4.41 -8.68
N LEU A 107 -0.23 3.87 -7.89
CA LEU A 107 -1.64 4.27 -7.89
C LEU A 107 -1.81 5.69 -7.34
N ILE A 108 -1.14 6.01 -6.23
CA ILE A 108 -1.13 7.38 -5.68
C ILE A 108 -0.55 8.37 -6.71
N LEU A 109 0.57 8.02 -7.36
CA LEU A 109 1.17 8.82 -8.42
C LEU A 109 0.21 9.06 -9.58
N ALA A 110 -0.55 8.03 -9.99
CA ALA A 110 -1.55 8.16 -11.06
C ALA A 110 -2.67 9.16 -10.71
N VAL A 111 -3.05 9.25 -9.44
CA VAL A 111 -4.00 10.26 -8.95
C VAL A 111 -3.36 11.64 -8.92
N VAL A 112 -2.18 11.77 -8.30
CA VAL A 112 -1.46 13.04 -8.14
C VAL A 112 -1.14 13.68 -9.49
N GLN A 113 -0.81 12.89 -10.51
CA GLN A 113 -0.47 13.41 -11.84
C GLN A 113 -1.60 14.14 -12.56
N ARG A 114 -2.85 13.94 -12.15
CA ARG A 114 -3.96 14.73 -12.69
C ARG A 114 -3.98 16.16 -12.15
N MET A 115 -3.33 16.38 -11.02
CA MET A 115 -3.23 17.69 -10.36
C MET A 115 -1.91 18.36 -10.66
N VAL A 116 -0.82 17.59 -10.62
CA VAL A 116 0.54 18.09 -10.75
C VAL A 116 1.12 17.58 -12.05
N PRO A 117 1.46 18.46 -13.01
CA PRO A 117 1.91 18.03 -14.32
C PRO A 117 3.29 17.38 -14.30
N GLY A 118 3.42 16.28 -15.05
CA GLY A 118 4.70 15.67 -15.39
C GLY A 118 5.49 15.11 -14.21
N ILE A 119 6.79 15.40 -14.19
CA ILE A 119 7.73 14.87 -13.18
C ILE A 119 7.51 15.46 -11.79
N LEU A 120 6.81 16.60 -11.67
CA LEU A 120 6.55 17.22 -10.37
C LEU A 120 5.66 16.34 -9.47
N ALA A 121 4.76 15.54 -10.05
CA ALA A 121 3.99 14.56 -9.29
C ALA A 121 4.86 13.48 -8.65
N PHE A 122 5.98 13.11 -9.28
CA PHE A 122 6.94 12.18 -8.67
C PHE A 122 7.54 12.79 -7.40
N PHE A 123 7.89 14.08 -7.40
CA PHE A 123 8.43 14.74 -6.20
C PHE A 123 7.42 14.86 -5.05
N VAL A 124 6.11 14.78 -5.34
CA VAL A 124 5.06 14.71 -4.31
C VAL A 124 5.00 13.30 -3.67
N VAL A 125 5.22 12.25 -4.45
CA VAL A 125 5.14 10.85 -3.99
C VAL A 125 6.48 10.32 -3.46
N ALA A 126 7.62 10.84 -3.94
CA ALA A 126 8.95 10.40 -3.57
C ALA A 126 9.23 10.46 -2.05
N PRO A 127 8.77 11.46 -1.28
CA PRO A 127 8.92 11.47 0.17
C PRO A 127 8.23 10.30 0.89
N LEU A 128 7.11 9.80 0.34
CA LEU A 128 6.49 8.57 0.86
C LEU A 128 7.41 7.38 0.57
N ALA A 129 7.88 7.23 -0.67
CA ALA A 129 8.81 6.17 -1.06
C ALA A 129 10.09 6.13 -0.20
N LEU A 130 10.59 7.30 0.18
CA LEU A 130 11.78 7.49 1.01
C LEU A 130 11.53 7.43 2.51
N SER A 131 10.26 7.42 2.95
CA SER A 131 9.94 7.42 4.37
C SER A 131 10.58 6.22 5.08
N ARG A 132 11.21 6.46 6.23
CA ARG A 132 11.68 5.38 7.12
C ARG A 132 10.51 4.53 7.62
N GLY A 133 9.37 5.21 7.76
CA GLY A 133 8.04 4.64 7.85
C GLY A 133 7.88 3.32 7.06
N LEU A 134 7.92 3.45 5.75
CA LEU A 134 7.68 2.34 4.82
C LEU A 134 8.91 1.45 4.63
N ALA A 135 10.03 1.74 5.29
CA ALA A 135 11.20 0.88 5.30
C ALA A 135 10.96 -0.38 6.15
N GLU A 136 10.39 -0.21 7.33
CA GLU A 136 10.22 -1.32 8.28
C GLU A 136 9.29 -2.42 7.75
N PRO A 137 8.08 -2.13 7.25
CA PRO A 137 7.21 -3.15 6.65
C PRO A 137 7.78 -3.87 5.42
N LEU A 138 8.83 -3.32 4.79
CA LEU A 138 9.55 -4.02 3.72
C LEU A 138 10.43 -5.15 4.25
N PHE A 139 10.98 -4.99 5.46
CA PHE A 139 11.97 -5.92 6.05
C PHE A 139 11.39 -6.78 7.17
N TRP A 140 10.30 -6.34 7.80
CA TRP A 140 9.58 -7.06 8.85
C TRP A 140 8.32 -7.66 8.24
N LEU A 141 8.32 -8.96 7.97
CA LEU A 141 7.19 -9.61 7.29
C LEU A 141 5.93 -9.60 8.17
N SER A 142 6.12 -9.53 9.49
CA SER A 142 5.07 -9.25 10.48
C SER A 142 4.32 -7.94 10.24
N ASP A 143 4.96 -6.94 9.64
CA ASP A 143 4.42 -5.58 9.48
C ASP A 143 3.94 -5.30 8.05
N ARG A 144 4.01 -6.31 7.17
CA ARG A 144 3.59 -6.21 5.76
C ARG A 144 2.13 -5.77 5.59
N HIS A 145 1.30 -5.93 6.61
CA HIS A 145 -0.07 -5.44 6.63
C HIS A 145 -0.17 -3.93 6.34
N ASP A 146 0.85 -3.14 6.69
CA ASP A 146 0.93 -1.70 6.37
C ASP A 146 1.12 -1.45 4.85
N LEU A 147 1.85 -2.32 4.16
CA LEU A 147 2.04 -2.21 2.71
C LEU A 147 0.76 -2.54 1.96
N TYR A 148 0.03 -3.57 2.41
CA TYR A 148 -1.29 -3.88 1.85
C TYR A 148 -2.28 -2.75 2.11
N LEU A 149 -2.26 -2.17 3.32
CA LEU A 149 -3.08 -1.01 3.65
C LEU A 149 -2.79 0.17 2.72
N LEU A 150 -1.52 0.49 2.46
CA LEU A 150 -1.13 1.54 1.52
C LEU A 150 -1.58 1.23 0.08
N MET A 151 -1.44 -0.02 -0.35
CA MET A 151 -1.88 -0.46 -1.69
C MET A 151 -3.39 -0.29 -1.86
N PHE A 152 -4.20 -0.76 -0.89
CA PHE A 152 -5.64 -0.61 -0.92
C PHE A 152 -6.09 0.85 -0.75
N PHE A 153 -5.36 1.65 0.03
CA PHE A 153 -5.59 3.09 0.08
C PHE A 153 -5.36 3.74 -1.29
N GLY A 154 -4.22 3.48 -1.95
CA GLY A 154 -3.94 3.99 -3.30
C GLY A 154 -4.98 3.55 -4.32
N ALA A 155 -5.41 2.30 -4.28
CA ALA A 155 -6.45 1.76 -5.14
C ALA A 155 -7.82 2.41 -4.88
N SER A 156 -8.18 2.60 -3.60
CA SER A 156 -9.42 3.28 -3.20
C SER A 156 -9.43 4.73 -3.65
N LEU A 157 -8.31 5.45 -3.51
CA LEU A 157 -8.18 6.83 -3.95
C LEU A 157 -8.34 6.95 -5.47
N PHE A 158 -7.72 6.04 -6.22
CA PHE A 158 -7.87 5.96 -7.68
C PHE A 158 -9.31 5.66 -8.09
N CYS A 159 -9.96 4.69 -7.45
CA CYS A 159 -11.36 4.34 -7.74
C CYS A 159 -12.32 5.46 -7.34
N ALA A 160 -12.11 6.11 -6.19
CA ALA A 160 -12.91 7.23 -5.71
C ALA A 160 -12.83 8.42 -6.68
N GLU A 161 -11.64 8.72 -7.18
CA GLU A 161 -11.45 9.76 -8.18
C GLU A 161 -12.24 9.46 -9.47
N LYS A 162 -12.19 8.21 -9.97
CA LYS A 162 -12.99 7.79 -11.13
C LYS A 162 -14.49 7.79 -10.87
N PHE A 163 -14.90 7.36 -9.68
CA PHE A 163 -16.30 7.30 -9.27
C PHE A 163 -16.94 8.69 -9.18
N LEU A 164 -16.18 9.69 -8.74
CA LEU A 164 -16.64 11.07 -8.59
C LEU A 164 -16.59 11.89 -9.89
N LEU A 165 -16.14 11.35 -11.02
CA LEU A 165 -16.13 12.10 -12.28
C LEU A 165 -17.56 12.41 -12.75
N PRO A 166 -17.89 13.69 -12.99
CA PRO A 166 -19.20 14.05 -13.53
C PRO A 166 -19.28 13.58 -14.98
N PHE A 167 -20.40 12.97 -15.37
CA PHE A 167 -20.74 12.63 -16.77
C PHE A 167 -20.08 11.39 -17.40
N GLN A 168 -19.80 10.33 -16.64
CA GLN A 168 -19.56 9.02 -17.24
C GLN A 168 -20.82 8.16 -17.24
N ASP A 169 -20.92 7.30 -18.26
CA ASP A 169 -22.00 6.32 -18.43
C ASP A 169 -22.31 5.61 -17.11
N LYS A 170 -23.60 5.42 -16.77
CA LYS A 170 -24.04 4.87 -15.47
C LYS A 170 -23.35 3.53 -15.16
N GLY A 171 -23.13 2.70 -16.19
CA GLY A 171 -22.43 1.43 -16.06
C GLY A 171 -20.94 1.57 -15.71
N TYR A 172 -20.29 2.63 -16.19
CA TYR A 172 -18.90 2.92 -15.85
C TYR A 172 -18.75 3.34 -14.39
N THR A 173 -19.60 4.25 -13.91
CA THR A 173 -19.59 4.70 -12.51
C THR A 173 -19.89 3.55 -11.53
N ALA A 174 -20.85 2.68 -11.85
CA ALA A 174 -21.18 1.51 -11.02
C ALA A 174 -19.98 0.56 -10.83
N ARG A 175 -19.21 0.30 -11.89
CA ARG A 175 -18.02 -0.57 -11.82
C ARG A 175 -16.96 -0.01 -10.86
N TRP A 176 -16.68 1.29 -10.93
CA TRP A 176 -15.74 1.92 -10.00
C TRP A 176 -16.27 1.98 -8.57
N GLY A 177 -17.58 2.13 -8.38
CA GLY A 177 -18.21 2.02 -7.06
C GLY A 177 -18.02 0.64 -6.44
N VAL A 178 -18.24 -0.43 -7.20
CA VAL A 178 -18.01 -1.81 -6.71
C VAL A 178 -16.53 -2.02 -6.38
N LEU A 179 -15.61 -1.63 -7.27
CA LEU A 179 -14.17 -1.75 -7.02
C LEU A 179 -13.73 -0.93 -5.79
N LEU A 180 -14.30 0.25 -5.59
CA LEU A 180 -14.03 1.10 -4.44
C LEU A 180 -14.43 0.41 -3.13
N VAL A 181 -15.64 -0.17 -3.06
CA VAL A 181 -16.11 -0.94 -1.90
C VAL A 181 -15.23 -2.16 -1.64
N LEU A 182 -14.80 -2.88 -2.69
CA LEU A 182 -13.87 -4.00 -2.55
C LEU A 182 -12.51 -3.55 -2.00
N CYS A 183 -12.00 -2.38 -2.43
CA CYS A 183 -10.75 -1.83 -1.89
C CYS A 183 -10.88 -1.45 -0.40
N TRP A 184 -12.05 -0.96 0.03
CA TRP A 184 -12.31 -0.65 1.43
C TRP A 184 -12.32 -1.89 2.32
N TRP A 185 -13.00 -2.96 1.88
CA TRP A 185 -12.91 -4.25 2.55
C TRP A 185 -11.49 -4.81 2.54
N GLY A 186 -10.79 -4.67 1.40
CA GLY A 186 -9.38 -5.01 1.27
C GLY A 186 -8.51 -4.34 2.34
N SER A 187 -8.71 -3.04 2.53
CA SER A 187 -8.04 -2.26 3.55
C SER A 187 -8.37 -2.75 4.97
N PHE A 188 -9.64 -2.99 5.29
CA PHE A 188 -10.07 -3.51 6.59
C PHE A 188 -9.47 -4.89 6.93
N PHE A 189 -9.47 -5.80 5.96
CA PHE A 189 -8.87 -7.13 6.11
C PHE A 189 -7.34 -7.11 6.10
N SER A 190 -6.73 -6.02 5.63
CA SER A 190 -5.29 -5.79 5.79
C SER A 190 -4.97 -5.31 7.19
N ASN A 191 -5.76 -4.36 7.70
CA ASN A 191 -5.64 -3.80 9.04
C ASN A 191 -7.01 -3.23 9.45
N GLU A 192 -7.50 -3.52 10.65
CA GLU A 192 -8.80 -3.03 11.15
C GLU A 192 -8.88 -1.50 11.17
N LYS A 193 -7.74 -0.82 11.31
CA LYS A 193 -7.63 0.65 11.19
C LYS A 193 -7.89 1.14 9.77
N GLY A 194 -7.90 0.23 8.80
CA GLY A 194 -8.39 0.43 7.45
C GLY A 194 -9.85 0.91 7.36
N LEU A 195 -10.64 0.83 8.44
CA LEU A 195 -11.95 1.46 8.53
C LEU A 195 -11.93 2.98 8.27
N VAL A 196 -10.78 3.64 8.41
CA VAL A 196 -10.63 5.07 8.13
C VAL A 196 -10.45 5.34 6.62
N VAL A 197 -10.02 4.36 5.82
CA VAL A 197 -9.75 4.51 4.38
C VAL A 197 -10.97 4.98 3.56
N PRO A 198 -12.21 4.50 3.78
CA PRO A 198 -13.39 5.03 3.08
C PRO A 198 -13.53 6.54 3.20
N LEU A 199 -13.46 7.07 4.42
CA LEU A 199 -13.60 8.50 4.68
C LEU A 199 -12.48 9.29 4.00
N LEU A 200 -11.24 8.83 4.16
CA LEU A 200 -10.06 9.54 3.65
C LEU A 200 -9.99 9.54 2.12
N SER A 201 -10.25 8.41 1.49
CA SER A 201 -10.23 8.28 0.03
C SER A 201 -11.28 9.19 -0.61
N LEU A 202 -12.48 9.28 -0.04
CA LEU A 202 -13.54 10.18 -0.51
C LEU A 202 -13.22 11.65 -0.26
N LEU A 203 -12.73 12.01 0.94
CA LEU A 203 -12.36 13.39 1.27
C LEU A 203 -11.24 13.90 0.35
N LEU A 204 -10.19 13.09 0.17
CA LEU A 204 -9.08 13.43 -0.72
C LEU A 204 -9.53 13.52 -2.18
N ALA A 205 -10.26 12.52 -2.69
CA ALA A 205 -10.76 12.56 -4.06
C ALA A 205 -11.70 13.76 -4.31
N SER A 206 -12.51 14.14 -3.32
CA SER A 206 -13.37 15.32 -3.39
C SER A 206 -12.58 16.63 -3.37
N ALA A 207 -11.59 16.75 -2.48
CA ALA A 207 -10.70 17.90 -2.40
C ALA A 207 -9.93 18.12 -3.72
N PHE A 208 -9.56 17.03 -4.39
CA PHE A 208 -8.85 17.06 -5.66
C PHE A 208 -9.69 17.51 -6.84
N ARG A 209 -11.01 17.38 -6.77
CA ARG A 209 -11.93 17.75 -7.85
C ARG A 209 -12.11 19.27 -8.01
N GLY A 210 -11.84 20.06 -6.97
CA GLY A 210 -12.11 21.51 -6.94
C GLY A 210 -10.91 22.41 -7.22
N SER A 211 -9.72 21.87 -7.51
CA SER A 211 -8.47 22.64 -7.48
C SER A 211 -8.04 23.19 -8.85
N SER A 212 -7.82 24.51 -8.95
CA SER A 212 -7.15 25.14 -10.10
C SER A 212 -5.65 24.88 -10.10
N TRP A 213 -4.96 24.99 -11.24
CA TRP A 213 -3.53 24.63 -11.38
C TRP A 213 -2.53 25.32 -10.41
N LYS A 214 -2.85 26.50 -9.85
CA LYS A 214 -2.04 27.13 -8.78
C LYS A 214 -2.36 26.57 -7.39
N MET A 215 -3.62 26.20 -7.19
CA MET A 215 -4.06 25.43 -6.04
C MET A 215 -3.59 23.97 -6.14
N SER A 216 -3.18 23.47 -7.30
CA SER A 216 -2.80 22.06 -7.50
C SER A 216 -1.39 21.73 -7.02
N LEU A 217 -0.45 22.69 -7.02
CA LEU A 217 0.84 22.53 -6.36
C LEU A 217 0.68 22.55 -4.83
N LEU A 218 -0.07 23.51 -4.30
CA LEU A 218 -0.41 23.56 -2.87
C LEU A 218 -1.24 22.36 -2.44
N ALA A 219 -2.19 21.90 -3.26
CA ALA A 219 -2.95 20.68 -3.02
C ALA A 219 -2.08 19.43 -3.16
N GLY A 220 -1.07 19.42 -4.04
CA GLY A 220 -0.08 18.35 -4.14
C GLY A 220 0.80 18.28 -2.89
N VAL A 221 1.30 19.43 -2.41
CA VAL A 221 2.04 19.52 -1.14
C VAL A 221 1.14 19.15 0.04
N ALA A 222 -0.10 19.64 0.08
CA ALA A 222 -1.08 19.27 1.09
C ALA A 222 -1.44 17.78 1.00
N ALA A 223 -1.51 17.18 -0.19
CA ALA A 223 -1.74 15.75 -0.37
C ALA A 223 -0.54 14.92 0.09
N ALA A 224 0.70 15.37 -0.15
CA ALA A 224 1.89 14.74 0.38
C ALA A 224 1.91 14.82 1.92
N VAL A 225 1.63 16.01 2.48
CA VAL A 225 1.56 16.23 3.92
C VAL A 225 0.42 15.42 4.54
N VAL A 226 -0.77 15.41 3.95
CA VAL A 226 -1.91 14.58 4.41
C VAL A 226 -1.58 13.10 4.25
N SER A 227 -0.93 12.67 3.17
CA SER A 227 -0.50 11.26 3.03
C SER A 227 0.59 10.89 4.04
N TRP A 228 1.48 11.82 4.41
CA TRP A 228 2.48 11.65 5.46
C TRP A 228 1.83 11.60 6.85
N VAL A 229 0.94 12.54 7.15
CA VAL A 229 0.17 12.61 8.40
C VAL A 229 -0.74 11.39 8.52
N LEU A 230 -1.35 10.94 7.42
CA LEU A 230 -2.13 9.72 7.36
C LEU A 230 -1.27 8.49 7.56
N TYR A 231 -0.11 8.43 6.92
CA TYR A 231 0.83 7.34 7.16
C TYR A 231 1.23 7.28 8.65
N PHE A 232 1.55 8.41 9.27
CA PHE A 232 1.86 8.48 10.70
C PHE A 232 0.63 8.20 11.57
N ALA A 233 -0.58 8.61 11.19
CA ALA A 233 -1.80 8.28 11.92
C ALA A 233 -2.14 6.78 11.80
N LEU A 234 -1.91 6.18 10.64
CA LEU A 234 -2.07 4.74 10.38
C LEU A 234 -0.99 3.92 11.11
N ARG A 235 0.24 4.42 11.22
CA ARG A 235 1.32 3.77 11.98
C ARG A 235 1.24 4.01 13.49
N LEU A 236 0.80 5.18 13.95
CA LEU A 236 0.54 5.43 15.38
C LEU A 236 -0.68 4.67 15.86
N SER A 237 -1.72 4.57 15.03
CA SER A 237 -2.79 3.61 15.29
C SER A 237 -2.22 2.19 15.21
N ALA A 238 -1.37 1.85 14.24
CA ALA A 238 -0.43 0.70 14.16
C ALA A 238 -0.07 0.05 15.52
N VAL A 239 0.48 0.89 16.41
CA VAL A 239 1.00 0.54 17.73
C VAL A 239 -0.08 0.07 18.74
N GLY A 240 -1.36 0.42 18.53
CA GLY A 240 -2.49 -0.04 19.36
C GLY A 240 -3.57 -0.72 18.54
N THR A 241 -3.72 -2.04 18.61
CA THR A 241 -4.88 -2.76 18.05
C THR A 241 -6.15 -2.40 18.82
N PHE A 242 -7.30 -2.33 18.14
CA PHE A 242 -8.60 -2.13 18.82
C PHE A 242 -9.03 -3.39 19.61
N ILE A 243 -8.40 -4.53 19.32
CA ILE A 243 -8.66 -5.84 19.91
C ILE A 243 -7.28 -6.49 20.18
N GLY A 244 -6.87 -6.52 21.45
CA GLY A 244 -5.67 -7.22 21.94
C GLY A 244 -4.36 -6.51 21.63
N GLY A 245 -3.91 -5.66 22.55
CA GLY A 245 -2.70 -4.85 22.43
C GLY A 245 -1.43 -5.67 22.20
N TYR A 246 -0.46 -5.05 21.50
CA TYR A 246 0.92 -5.50 21.44
C TYR A 246 1.59 -5.20 22.80
N ASP A 247 1.25 -5.94 23.84
CA ASP A 247 1.83 -5.70 25.18
C ASP A 247 3.31 -6.15 25.29
N ASP A 248 3.82 -6.95 24.35
CA ASP A 248 5.14 -7.61 24.54
C ASP A 248 6.27 -7.22 23.56
N SER A 249 6.07 -6.35 22.56
CA SER A 249 7.11 -6.16 21.51
C SER A 249 7.89 -4.84 21.54
N ILE A 250 7.63 -3.92 22.48
CA ILE A 250 8.34 -2.62 22.53
C ILE A 250 9.18 -2.44 23.80
N PHE A 251 8.94 -3.22 24.86
CA PHE A 251 9.80 -3.25 26.05
C PHE A 251 10.19 -4.69 26.39
N PRO A 252 11.44 -5.13 26.14
CA PRO A 252 12.00 -6.16 26.99
C PRO A 252 12.30 -5.50 28.36
N PHE A 253 12.14 -6.25 29.44
CA PHE A 253 12.45 -5.90 30.84
C PHE A 253 11.35 -5.24 31.68
N SER A 254 10.55 -6.08 32.33
CA SER A 254 10.44 -6.08 33.81
C SER A 254 9.79 -7.39 34.31
N GLY A 255 10.66 -8.34 34.67
CA GLY A 255 10.33 -9.63 35.28
C GLY A 255 11.59 -10.45 35.46
#